data_AF-A0A519UU98-F1
#
_entry.id   AF-A0A519UU98-F1
#
_cell.length_a   1.000
_cell.length_b   1.000
_cell.length_c   1.000
_cell.angle_alpha   90.00
_cell.angle_beta   90.00
_cell.angle_gamma   90.00
#
_symmetry.space_group_name_H-M   'P 1'
#
loop_
_entity.id
_entity.type
_entity.pdbx_description
1 polymer ?
#
loop_
_entity_poly.entity_id
_entity_poly.type
_entity_poly.pdbx_seq_one_letter_code
_entity_poly.pdbx_strand_id
1 'polypeptide(L)'
;MKAIAYNISPQDKEWLIQANFKKHDITIITNSLSAKTLAYAAGKEALILLNEDPLSANQLQELKNIGIKYIATGSYLTDHIDLEKARQIGLKIANVPFEQGGSLEIMQQVIKNLDNWGAGNCVGEACCCQKTCGIKTQFPESHA
;
A
#
# COMPACT_ATOMS: atom_id res chain seq x y z
N MET A 1 2.43 -12.42 0.50
CA MET A 1 1.49 -11.89 1.52
C MET A 1 0.07 -11.82 0.96
N LYS A 2 -0.95 -11.61 1.81
CA LYS A 2 -2.35 -11.42 1.37
C LYS A 2 -2.70 -9.92 1.30
N ALA A 3 -3.16 -9.47 0.14
CA ALA A 3 -3.52 -8.08 -0.11
C ALA A 3 -4.90 -7.95 -0.78
N ILE A 4 -5.48 -6.75 -0.70
CA ILE A 4 -6.70 -6.37 -1.41
C ILE A 4 -6.53 -5.04 -2.11
N ALA A 5 -7.05 -4.92 -3.32
CA ALA A 5 -7.08 -3.70 -4.10
C ALA A 5 -8.55 -3.33 -4.40
N TYR A 6 -8.95 -2.10 -4.12
CA TYR A 6 -10.31 -1.60 -4.38
C TYR A 6 -10.33 -0.59 -5.54
N ASN A 7 -11.50 -0.44 -6.18
CA ASN A 7 -11.73 0.47 -7.29
C ASN A 7 -10.73 0.27 -8.45
N ILE A 8 -10.43 -0.98 -8.80
CA ILE A 8 -9.43 -1.28 -9.82
C ILE A 8 -10.08 -1.40 -11.20
N SER A 9 -9.57 -0.61 -12.16
CA SER A 9 -9.98 -0.66 -13.56
C SER A 9 -9.52 -1.96 -14.24
N PRO A 10 -10.17 -2.41 -15.33
CA PRO A 10 -9.74 -3.59 -16.08
C PRO A 10 -8.28 -3.53 -16.54
N GLN A 11 -7.83 -2.35 -16.97
CA GLN A 11 -6.44 -2.12 -17.42
C GLN A 11 -5.45 -2.22 -16.25
N ASP A 12 -5.74 -1.56 -15.13
CA ASP A 12 -4.90 -1.63 -13.92
C ASP A 12 -4.81 -3.06 -13.37
N LYS A 13 -5.89 -3.83 -13.48
CA LYS A 13 -5.90 -5.24 -13.13
C LYS A 13 -4.88 -6.03 -13.95
N GLU A 14 -4.79 -5.81 -15.25
CA GLU A 14 -3.80 -6.48 -16.11
C GLU A 14 -2.37 -6.12 -15.69
N TRP A 15 -2.08 -4.84 -15.49
CA TRP A 15 -0.78 -4.37 -15.03
C TRP A 15 -0.41 -4.91 -13.64
N LEU A 16 -1.36 -4.96 -12.71
CA LEU A 16 -1.14 -5.45 -11.35
C LEU A 16 -0.88 -6.96 -11.34
N ILE A 17 -1.60 -7.73 -12.16
CA ILE A 17 -1.35 -9.17 -12.33
C ILE A 17 0.04 -9.40 -12.93
N GLN A 18 0.39 -8.62 -13.95
CA GLN A 18 1.69 -8.69 -14.61
C GLN A 18 2.84 -8.36 -13.64
N ALA A 19 2.72 -7.28 -12.86
CA ALA A 19 3.72 -6.89 -11.88
C ALA A 19 3.84 -7.87 -10.70
N ASN A 20 2.71 -8.41 -10.23
CA ASN A 20 2.69 -9.34 -9.09
C ASN A 20 3.33 -10.69 -9.43
N PHE A 21 3.18 -11.18 -10.66
CA PHE A 21 3.71 -12.48 -11.12
C PHE A 21 3.42 -13.64 -10.14
N LYS A 22 2.21 -13.66 -9.55
CA LYS A 22 1.73 -14.64 -8.54
C LYS A 22 2.56 -14.70 -7.25
N LYS A 23 3.34 -13.67 -6.91
CA LYS A 23 4.10 -13.60 -5.64
C LYS A 23 3.21 -13.37 -4.41
N HIS A 24 2.21 -12.51 -4.55
CA HIS A 24 1.26 -12.17 -3.48
C HIS A 24 -0.15 -12.63 -3.84
N ASP A 25 -0.94 -12.97 -2.83
CA ASP A 25 -2.36 -13.28 -2.97
C ASP A 25 -3.14 -11.96 -2.95
N ILE A 26 -3.42 -11.41 -4.15
CA ILE A 26 -4.07 -10.12 -4.31
C ILE A 26 -5.52 -10.35 -4.73
N THR A 27 -6.46 -9.91 -3.89
CA THR A 27 -7.88 -9.85 -4.28
C THR A 27 -8.18 -8.49 -4.89
N ILE A 28 -8.66 -8.49 -6.12
CA ILE A 28 -8.97 -7.27 -6.88
C ILE A 28 -10.48 -7.07 -6.85
N ILE A 29 -10.92 -5.93 -6.33
CA ILE A 29 -12.31 -5.51 -6.25
C ILE A 29 -12.49 -4.28 -7.15
N THR A 30 -13.43 -4.35 -8.09
CA THR A 30 -13.75 -3.25 -9.02
C THR A 30 -14.61 -2.16 -8.38
N ASN A 31 -15.19 -2.44 -7.21
CA ASN A 31 -15.99 -1.48 -6.44
C ASN A 31 -15.10 -0.67 -5.49
N SER A 32 -15.53 0.55 -5.16
CA SER A 32 -14.89 1.39 -4.16
C SER A 32 -14.95 0.79 -2.75
N LEU A 33 -14.04 1.26 -1.88
CA LEU A 33 -14.04 0.92 -0.47
C LEU A 33 -15.25 1.58 0.21
N SER A 34 -16.08 0.78 0.86
CA SER A 34 -17.29 1.20 1.55
C SER A 34 -17.59 0.20 2.66
N ALA A 35 -18.48 0.53 3.61
CA ALA A 35 -18.85 -0.40 4.69
C ALA A 35 -19.33 -1.78 4.19
N LYS A 36 -19.95 -1.83 3.00
CA LYS A 36 -20.39 -3.08 2.35
C LYS A 36 -19.25 -3.92 1.78
N THR A 37 -18.19 -3.27 1.29
CA THR A 37 -17.07 -3.93 0.63
C THR A 37 -15.89 -4.14 1.58
N LEU A 38 -15.86 -3.43 2.71
CA LEU A 38 -14.86 -3.56 3.77
C LEU A 38 -14.67 -5.02 4.21
N ALA A 39 -15.75 -5.81 4.29
CA ALA A 39 -15.70 -7.21 4.67
C ALA A 39 -14.75 -8.06 3.79
N TYR A 40 -14.52 -7.68 2.53
CA TYR A 40 -13.56 -8.36 1.65
C TYR A 40 -12.10 -8.20 2.08
N ALA A 41 -11.79 -7.20 2.92
CA ALA A 41 -10.47 -7.02 3.51
C ALA A 41 -10.18 -8.01 4.66
N ALA A 42 -11.18 -8.75 5.14
CA ALA A 42 -10.99 -9.70 6.23
C ALA A 42 -9.96 -10.79 5.87
N GLY A 43 -9.05 -11.07 6.81
CA GLY A 43 -8.00 -12.07 6.64
C GLY A 43 -6.86 -11.63 5.70
N LYS A 44 -6.79 -10.34 5.36
CA LYS A 44 -5.74 -9.73 4.54
C LYS A 44 -4.91 -8.78 5.38
N GLU A 45 -3.68 -8.55 4.94
CA GLU A 45 -2.70 -7.78 5.71
C GLU A 45 -2.38 -6.44 5.06
N ALA A 46 -2.52 -6.35 3.74
CA ALA A 46 -2.23 -5.14 2.96
C ALA A 46 -3.45 -4.65 2.16
N LEU A 47 -3.63 -3.34 2.13
CA LEU A 47 -4.49 -2.64 1.20
C LEU A 47 -3.64 -2.02 0.09
N ILE A 48 -4.06 -2.17 -1.17
CA ILE A 48 -3.48 -1.53 -2.34
C ILE A 48 -4.47 -0.45 -2.81
N LEU A 49 -4.00 0.77 -2.92
CA LEU A 49 -4.77 1.93 -3.34
C LEU A 49 -4.09 2.52 -4.59
N LEU A 50 -4.63 2.28 -5.78
CA LEU A 50 -4.04 2.79 -7.04
C LEU A 50 -4.62 4.14 -7.45
N ASN A 51 -5.76 4.51 -6.88
CA ASN A 51 -6.45 5.76 -7.14
C ASN A 51 -6.22 6.74 -6.00
N GLU A 52 -6.55 8.00 -6.22
CA GLU A 52 -6.47 9.06 -5.20
C GLU A 52 -7.75 9.13 -4.34
N ASP A 53 -8.39 7.98 -4.09
CA ASP A 53 -9.62 7.94 -3.27
C ASP A 53 -9.28 8.29 -1.81
N PRO A 54 -10.05 9.20 -1.18
CA PRO A 54 -9.73 9.68 0.16
C PRO A 54 -9.90 8.57 1.20
N LEU A 55 -8.84 8.32 1.96
CA LEU A 55 -8.87 7.44 3.14
C LEU A 55 -9.03 8.29 4.40
N SER A 56 -10.28 8.41 4.82
CA SER A 56 -10.66 9.13 6.04
C SER A 56 -10.18 8.39 7.29
N ALA A 57 -10.00 9.12 8.39
CA ALA A 57 -9.61 8.56 9.68
C ALA A 57 -10.49 7.39 10.16
N ASN A 58 -11.81 7.45 9.87
CA ASN A 58 -12.75 6.37 10.18
C ASN A 58 -12.48 5.12 9.35
N GLN A 59 -12.26 5.25 8.04
CA GLN A 59 -11.94 4.12 7.16
C GLN A 59 -10.62 3.48 7.55
N LEU A 60 -9.60 4.27 7.89
CA LEU A 60 -8.32 3.74 8.40
C LEU A 60 -8.51 2.92 9.68
N GLN A 61 -9.36 3.39 10.59
CA GLN A 61 -9.68 2.67 11.82
C GLN A 61 -10.45 1.38 11.56
N GLU A 62 -11.42 1.39 10.64
CA GLU A 62 -12.14 0.19 10.22
C GLU A 62 -11.23 -0.85 9.55
N LEU A 63 -10.33 -0.41 8.67
CA LEU A 63 -9.32 -1.26 8.04
C LEU A 63 -8.36 -1.84 9.09
N LYS A 64 -7.95 -1.05 10.08
CA LYS A 64 -7.12 -1.56 11.17
C LYS A 64 -7.84 -2.64 11.98
N ASN A 65 -9.11 -2.40 12.31
CA ASN A 65 -9.94 -3.33 13.08
C ASN A 65 -10.16 -4.66 12.36
N ILE A 66 -10.25 -4.64 11.02
CA ILE A 66 -10.42 -5.87 10.22
C ILE A 66 -9.11 -6.66 10.02
N GLY A 67 -7.97 -6.08 10.43
CA GLY A 67 -6.67 -6.74 10.43
C GLY A 67 -5.67 -6.22 9.39
N ILE A 68 -6.00 -5.16 8.65
CA ILE A 68 -5.04 -4.51 7.76
C ILE A 68 -3.93 -3.87 8.59
N LYS A 69 -2.69 -4.11 8.18
CA LYS A 69 -1.48 -3.60 8.82
C LYS A 69 -0.74 -2.62 7.91
N TYR A 70 -0.88 -2.78 6.60
CA TYR A 70 -0.12 -2.08 5.59
C TYR A 70 -1.03 -1.47 4.51
N ILE A 71 -0.68 -0.29 4.00
CA ILE A 71 -1.37 0.37 2.88
C ILE A 71 -0.31 0.79 1.87
N ALA A 72 -0.34 0.23 0.66
CA ALA A 72 0.48 0.68 -0.46
C ALA A 72 -0.37 1.55 -1.39
N THR A 73 0.04 2.80 -1.60
CA THR A 73 -0.56 3.68 -2.61
C THR A 73 0.27 3.71 -3.89
N GLY A 74 -0.40 3.81 -5.04
CA GLY A 74 0.19 4.00 -6.36
C GLY A 74 0.54 5.46 -6.68
N SER A 75 0.20 6.40 -5.80
CA SER A 75 0.46 7.83 -5.98
C SER A 75 1.79 8.25 -5.32
N TYR A 76 2.40 9.32 -5.84
CA TYR A 76 3.53 9.98 -5.19
C TYR A 76 3.08 10.78 -3.96
N LEU A 77 2.07 11.64 -4.15
CA LEU A 77 1.47 12.42 -3.08
C LEU A 77 0.47 11.59 -2.28
N THR A 78 0.39 11.87 -0.99
CA THR A 78 -0.45 11.13 -0.02
C THR A 78 -1.45 12.02 0.71
N ASP A 79 -1.74 13.22 0.19
CA ASP A 79 -2.69 14.17 0.80
C ASP A 79 -4.10 13.59 0.97
N HIS A 80 -4.46 12.60 0.16
CA HIS A 80 -5.71 11.87 0.26
C HIS A 80 -5.76 10.85 1.41
N ILE A 81 -4.66 10.67 2.17
CA ILE A 81 -4.57 9.70 3.27
C ILE A 81 -4.22 10.42 4.57
N ASP A 82 -5.00 10.17 5.62
CA ASP A 82 -4.71 10.69 6.96
C ASP A 82 -3.52 9.96 7.60
N LEU A 83 -2.30 10.41 7.25
CA LEU A 83 -1.04 9.83 7.73
C LEU A 83 -0.89 9.92 9.26
N GLU A 84 -1.42 10.98 9.87
CA GLU A 84 -1.35 11.17 11.31
C GLU A 84 -2.16 10.10 12.03
N LYS A 85 -3.43 9.90 11.62
CA LYS A 85 -4.27 8.84 12.15
C LYS A 85 -3.67 7.47 11.89
N ALA A 86 -3.18 7.22 10.68
CA ALA A 86 -2.52 5.97 10.33
C ALA A 86 -1.38 5.64 11.29
N ARG A 87 -0.54 6.64 11.62
CA ARG A 87 0.53 6.51 12.61
C ARG A 87 -0.01 6.20 14.00
N GLN A 88 -1.01 6.95 14.48
CA GLN A 88 -1.61 6.75 15.80
C GLN A 88 -2.15 5.33 16.01
N ILE A 89 -2.74 4.74 14.97
CA ILE A 89 -3.31 3.38 15.02
C ILE A 89 -2.33 2.30 14.56
N GLY A 90 -1.07 2.67 14.28
CA GLY A 90 -0.01 1.75 13.89
C GLY A 90 -0.24 1.06 12.54
N LEU A 91 -0.79 1.76 11.55
CA LEU A 91 -0.76 1.38 10.15
C LEU A 91 0.54 1.87 9.51
N LYS A 92 1.11 1.05 8.61
CA LYS A 92 2.27 1.45 7.81
C LYS A 92 1.81 1.80 6.40
N ILE A 93 2.24 2.95 5.90
CA ILE A 93 1.87 3.44 4.57
C ILE A 93 3.11 3.51 3.71
N ALA A 94 3.01 3.03 2.47
CA ALA A 94 4.03 3.19 1.45
C ALA A 94 3.47 3.85 0.20
N ASN A 95 4.18 4.84 -0.36
CA ASN A 95 3.86 5.47 -1.62
C ASN A 95 4.78 4.97 -2.75
N VAL A 96 4.59 5.56 -3.92
CA VAL A 96 5.52 5.44 -5.04
C VAL A 96 6.51 6.60 -4.95
N PRO A 97 7.83 6.39 -4.80
CA PRO A 97 8.80 7.47 -4.56
C PRO A 97 9.24 8.17 -5.86
N PHE A 98 8.36 8.26 -6.85
CA PHE A 98 8.60 8.97 -8.10
C PHE A 98 7.32 9.65 -8.61
N GLU A 99 7.45 10.88 -9.10
CA GLU A 99 6.34 11.71 -9.58
C GLU A 99 5.84 11.31 -10.97
N GLN A 100 6.71 10.71 -11.78
CA GLN A 100 6.44 10.33 -13.16
C GLN A 100 6.85 8.88 -13.36
N GLY A 101 5.93 8.06 -13.84
CA GLY A 101 6.19 6.65 -14.17
C GLY A 101 5.03 6.04 -14.92
N GLY A 102 5.30 5.02 -15.73
CA GLY A 102 4.26 4.28 -16.43
C GLY A 102 3.40 3.46 -15.47
N SER A 103 2.19 3.09 -15.89
CA SER A 103 1.27 2.27 -15.09
C SER A 103 1.93 0.99 -14.57
N LEU A 104 2.73 0.31 -15.41
CA LEU A 104 3.45 -0.89 -15.01
C LEU A 104 4.51 -0.63 -13.93
N GLU A 105 5.25 0.48 -14.01
CA GLU A 105 6.29 0.85 -13.04
C GLU A 105 5.67 1.16 -11.68
N ILE A 106 4.55 1.88 -11.66
CA ILE A 106 3.74 2.11 -10.46
C ILE A 106 3.33 0.77 -9.82
N MET A 107 2.79 -0.17 -10.61
CA MET A 107 2.42 -1.48 -10.09
C MET A 107 3.63 -2.24 -9.55
N GLN A 108 4.76 -2.23 -10.27
CA GLN A 108 6.00 -2.89 -9.83
C GLN A 108 6.48 -2.33 -8.49
N GLN A 109 6.41 -1.02 -8.29
CA GLN A 109 6.77 -0.39 -7.03
C GLN A 109 5.81 -0.76 -5.90
N VAL A 110 4.50 -0.80 -6.16
CA VAL A 110 3.51 -1.29 -5.19
C VAL A 110 3.83 -2.74 -4.78
N ILE A 111 4.11 -3.63 -5.74
CA ILE A 111 4.48 -5.02 -5.46
C ILE A 111 5.80 -5.10 -4.69
N LYS A 112 6.78 -4.25 -5.00
CA LYS A 112 8.05 -4.17 -4.25
C LYS A 112 7.82 -3.74 -2.79
N ASN A 113 6.88 -2.82 -2.53
CA ASN A 113 6.51 -2.43 -1.18
C ASN A 113 5.90 -3.64 -0.41
N LEU A 114 5.04 -4.42 -1.08
CA LEU A 114 4.47 -5.64 -0.53
C LEU A 114 5.52 -6.74 -0.28
N ASP A 115 6.50 -6.91 -1.18
CA ASP A 115 7.62 -7.85 -1.04
C ASP A 115 8.44 -7.55 0.22
N ASN A 116 8.83 -6.28 0.40
CA ASN A 116 9.55 -5.82 1.58
C ASN A 116 8.78 -6.12 2.87
N TRP A 117 7.50 -5.77 2.95
CA TRP A 117 6.70 -6.09 4.14
C TRP A 117 6.51 -7.59 4.36
N GLY A 118 6.34 -8.37 3.29
CA GLY A 118 6.27 -9.82 3.36
C GLY A 118 7.55 -10.47 3.89
N ALA A 119 8.71 -9.86 3.60
CA ALA A 119 10.01 -10.27 4.12
C ALA A 119 10.34 -9.67 5.51
N GLY A 120 9.46 -8.84 6.08
CA GLY A 120 9.69 -8.15 7.36
C GLY A 120 10.58 -6.90 7.27
N ASN A 121 10.93 -6.47 6.06
CA ASN A 121 11.77 -5.31 5.78
C ASN A 121 10.97 -3.99 5.79
N CYS A 122 11.70 -2.88 5.93
CA CYS A 122 11.16 -1.55 5.68
C CYS A 122 11.10 -1.28 4.16
N VAL A 123 10.24 -0.35 3.75
CA VAL A 123 10.09 0.07 2.34
C VAL A 123 10.98 1.26 1.96
N GLY A 124 11.83 1.73 2.89
CA GLY A 124 12.83 2.78 2.62
C GLY A 124 12.18 4.12 2.26
N GLU A 125 12.61 4.71 1.15
CA GLU A 125 12.13 6.02 0.65
C GLU A 125 10.64 6.04 0.30
N ALA A 126 10.06 4.87 -0.01
CA ALA A 126 8.62 4.73 -0.20
C ALA A 126 7.84 4.84 1.12
N CYS A 127 8.50 4.87 2.29
CA CYS A 127 7.81 4.88 3.57
C CYS A 127 7.24 6.28 3.88
N CYS A 128 5.93 6.37 4.05
CA CYS A 128 5.29 7.63 4.45
C CYS A 128 5.29 7.84 5.97
N CYS A 129 5.88 6.91 6.75
CA CYS A 129 6.00 7.05 8.19
C CYS A 129 7.14 8.04 8.53
N GLN A 130 6.84 9.29 8.85
CA GLN A 130 7.88 10.28 9.18
C GLN A 130 8.56 10.08 10.57
N LYS A 131 9.86 10.45 10.58
CA LYS A 131 10.81 10.82 11.64
C LYS A 131 11.14 9.88 12.82
N THR A 132 10.35 8.86 13.14
CA THR A 132 10.67 7.96 14.27
C THR A 132 10.38 6.50 13.99
N CYS A 133 10.65 6.04 12.76
CA CYS A 133 10.63 4.62 12.46
C CYS A 133 11.91 3.97 13.02
N GLY A 134 11.82 3.29 14.17
CA GLY A 134 12.95 2.58 14.80
C GLY A 134 13.46 1.34 14.04
N ILE A 135 13.09 1.20 12.76
CA ILE A 135 13.56 0.12 11.89
C ILE A 135 14.87 0.62 11.28
N LYS A 136 16.00 0.06 11.71
CA LYS A 136 17.32 0.33 11.11
C LYS A 136 17.23 0.05 9.60
N THR A 137 17.16 1.09 8.79
CA THR A 137 17.42 0.99 7.36
C THR A 137 18.91 0.69 7.20
N GLN A 138 19.26 -0.56 6.96
CA GLN A 138 20.59 -0.90 6.45
C GLN A 138 20.62 -0.47 4.98
N PHE A 139 21.08 0.75 4.73
CA PHE A 139 21.59 1.11 3.41
C PHE A 139 23.08 0.71 3.40
N PRO A 140 23.60 0.02 2.36
CA PRO A 140 25.03 -0.01 2.14
C PRO A 140 25.48 1.42 1.82
N GLU A 141 26.34 1.98 2.66
CA GLU A 141 26.98 3.26 2.43
C GLU A 141 27.86 3.18 1.17
N SER A 142 27.39 3.77 0.07
CA SER A 142 28.21 4.00 -1.12
C SER A 142 29.10 5.19 -0.83
N HIS A 143 30.35 4.93 -0.43
CA HIS A 143 31.41 5.94 -0.40
C HIS A 143 31.74 6.42 -1.83
N ALA A 144 31.79 7.75 -1.99
CA ALA A 144 32.54 8.43 -3.04
C ALA A 144 33.25 9.63 -2.40
#